data_AF-A0A349WFA3-F1
#
_entry.id   AF-A0A349WFA3-F1
#
_cell.length_a   1.000
_cell.length_b   1.000
_cell.length_c   1.000
_cell.angle_alpha   90.00
_cell.angle_beta   90.00
_cell.angle_gamma   90.00
#
_symmetry.space_group_name_H-M   'P 1'
#
loop_
_entity.id
_entity.type
_entity.pdbx_description
1 polymer ?
#
loop_
_entity_poly.entity_id
_entity_poly.type
_entity_poly.pdbx_seq_one_letter_code
_entity_poly.pdbx_strand_id
1 'polypeptide(L)'
;MNLSIWKIFLFTGPTLGLTVLAEIENTGFLGGPFHGVSQDATGSVVNRVGPLADLVETLDLFTHSTSRNLEDGESANLQAALRLDDGTITQLNPREVKWSTESSNLLIADGLATAKDIGQRARVAIVASADGFSATIFIRLKPGQAPAETVEEIELPGALADAVDLDLPGWKKSNWFGTFYQGGNNWIHHTRHGWLFAAGGDASSAWLWSPQQEWLWTGPGIYPHLYRNKDSAWLYFIIPALPRRVYYNHSVQTFEEFNE
;
A
#
# COMPACT_ATOMS: atom_id res chain seq x y z
N MET A 1 32.17 27.60 35.73
CA MET A 1 33.34 28.16 36.44
C MET A 1 34.56 27.53 35.80
N ASN A 2 35.32 28.30 35.01
CA ASN A 2 36.38 27.76 34.14
C ASN A 2 37.68 27.66 34.95
N LEU A 3 38.18 26.46 35.20
CA LEU A 3 39.42 26.23 35.96
C LEU A 3 40.55 25.87 34.97
N SER A 4 41.45 26.83 34.76
CA SER A 4 42.70 26.65 34.01
C SER A 4 43.79 26.17 34.96
N ILE A 5 44.30 24.95 34.75
CA ILE A 5 45.44 24.41 35.51
C ILE A 5 46.72 24.59 34.67
N TRP A 6 47.75 25.19 35.28
CA TRP A 6 49.02 25.57 34.66
C TRP A 6 49.95 24.36 34.46
N LYS A 7 50.63 24.28 33.30
CA LYS A 7 51.70 23.32 32.99
C LYS A 7 52.97 23.66 33.79
N ILE A 8 53.55 22.67 34.48
CA ILE A 8 54.93 22.71 34.99
C ILE A 8 55.80 21.91 34.00
N PHE A 9 56.83 22.56 33.44
CA PHE A 9 57.90 21.89 32.69
C PHE A 9 59.04 21.52 33.64
N LEU A 10 59.42 20.24 33.66
CA LEU A 10 60.77 19.84 34.08
C LEU A 10 61.50 19.24 32.88
N PHE A 11 62.57 19.89 32.47
CA PHE A 11 63.54 19.37 31.50
C PHE A 11 64.63 18.60 32.23
N THR A 12 64.83 17.33 31.89
CA THR A 12 66.12 16.64 32.07
C THR A 12 66.28 15.50 31.05
N GLY A 13 67.29 15.65 30.17
CA GLY A 13 68.25 14.63 29.69
C GLY A 13 67.77 13.41 28.89
N PRO A 14 68.55 12.95 27.87
CA PRO A 14 68.00 12.17 26.76
C PRO A 14 68.14 10.65 26.96
N THR A 15 67.06 9.92 26.75
CA THR A 15 67.10 8.52 26.30
C THR A 15 66.11 8.37 25.15
N LEU A 16 66.61 7.84 24.03
CA LEU A 16 65.77 7.45 22.90
C LEU A 16 64.75 6.41 23.38
N GLY A 17 63.50 6.84 23.47
CA GLY A 17 62.33 5.98 23.53
C GLY A 17 61.22 6.74 22.82
N LEU A 18 60.71 6.20 21.71
CA LEU A 18 59.46 6.65 21.12
C LEU A 18 58.35 6.34 22.12
N THR A 19 58.12 7.24 23.06
CA THR A 19 56.92 7.23 23.89
C THR A 19 55.77 7.71 23.03
N VAL A 20 55.04 6.76 22.44
CA VAL A 20 53.71 7.02 21.87
C VAL A 20 52.80 7.27 23.07
N LEU A 21 52.60 8.54 23.41
CA LEU A 21 51.60 8.95 24.40
C LEU A 21 50.23 8.79 23.75
N ALA A 22 49.50 7.74 24.13
CA ALA A 22 48.06 7.70 23.89
C ALA A 22 47.42 8.78 24.78
N GLU A 23 46.92 9.84 24.16
CA GLU A 23 46.19 10.90 24.84
C GLU A 23 44.74 10.43 25.04
N ILE A 24 44.29 10.40 26.30
CA ILE A 24 42.91 10.08 26.66
C ILE A 24 42.25 11.40 27.05
N GLU A 25 41.44 11.95 26.14
CA GLU A 25 40.63 13.14 26.42
C GLU A 25 39.22 12.69 26.85
N ASN A 26 38.93 12.78 28.14
CA ASN A 26 37.60 12.50 28.68
C ASN A 26 36.90 13.81 29.01
N THR A 27 35.93 14.20 28.19
CA THR A 27 35.04 15.32 28.49
C THR A 27 33.78 14.79 29.17
N GLY A 28 33.44 15.30 30.36
CA GLY A 28 32.25 14.89 31.10
C GLY A 28 31.60 16.02 31.89
N PHE A 29 30.28 16.04 31.91
CA PHE A 29 29.47 16.90 32.78
C PHE A 29 29.01 16.09 34.00
N LEU A 30 29.13 16.63 35.21
CA LEU A 30 28.68 15.94 36.42
C LEU A 30 27.16 15.72 36.37
N GLY A 31 26.75 14.45 36.25
CA GLY A 31 25.34 14.03 36.16
C GLY A 31 24.84 13.69 34.74
N GLY A 32 25.68 13.80 33.70
CA GLY A 32 25.37 13.31 32.36
C GLY A 32 25.86 11.88 32.11
N PRO A 33 25.38 11.21 31.03
CA PRO A 33 25.97 9.96 30.58
C PRO A 33 27.47 10.15 30.26
N PHE A 34 28.31 9.23 30.74
CA PHE A 34 29.73 9.22 30.39
C PHE A 34 29.87 8.69 28.97
N HIS A 35 30.63 9.37 28.10
CA HIS A 35 31.05 8.82 26.82
C HIS A 35 32.53 9.13 26.57
N GLY A 36 33.22 8.30 25.79
CA GLY A 36 34.64 8.46 25.48
C GLY A 36 35.09 7.59 24.33
N VAL A 37 36.06 8.07 23.53
CA VAL A 37 36.65 7.34 22.41
C VAL A 37 38.17 7.32 22.60
N SER A 38 38.78 6.15 22.54
CA SER A 38 40.23 6.00 22.45
C SER A 38 40.59 5.23 21.19
N GLN A 39 41.60 5.69 20.48
CA GLN A 39 42.09 5.06 19.26
C GLN A 39 43.58 4.82 19.35
N ASP A 40 44.08 3.77 18.71
CA ASP A 40 45.51 3.55 18.56
C ASP A 40 46.11 4.55 17.57
N ALA A 41 47.44 4.66 17.52
CA ALA A 41 48.13 5.62 16.66
C ALA A 41 47.88 5.39 15.15
N THR A 42 47.41 4.20 14.77
CA THR A 42 47.07 3.87 13.38
C THR A 42 45.59 4.10 13.04
N GLY A 43 44.73 4.32 14.05
CA GLY A 43 43.28 4.40 13.90
C GLY A 43 42.61 3.05 13.57
N SER A 44 43.36 1.96 13.55
CA SER A 44 42.86 0.62 13.23
C SER A 44 42.09 -0.01 14.39
N VAL A 45 42.34 0.43 15.62
CA VAL A 45 41.64 -0.05 16.81
C VAL A 45 41.02 1.14 17.51
N VAL A 46 39.69 1.15 17.60
CA VAL A 46 38.91 2.19 18.27
C VAL A 46 38.11 1.55 19.41
N ASN A 47 38.28 2.04 20.62
CA ASN A 47 37.52 1.66 21.80
C ASN A 47 36.58 2.81 22.18
N ARG A 48 35.29 2.54 22.29
CA ARG A 48 34.28 3.54 22.66
C ARG A 48 33.57 3.09 23.93
N VAL A 49 33.41 4.00 24.88
CA VAL A 49 32.65 3.80 26.12
C VAL A 49 31.49 4.78 26.14
N GLY A 50 30.30 4.33 26.53
CA GLY A 50 29.08 5.14 26.47
C GLY A 50 27.84 4.36 26.88
N PRO A 51 26.67 5.02 27.00
CA PRO A 51 25.37 4.34 27.04
C PRO A 51 25.22 3.48 25.79
N LEU A 52 24.54 2.32 25.91
CA LEU A 52 24.34 1.38 24.79
C LEU A 52 23.75 2.05 23.53
N ALA A 53 22.91 3.08 23.68
CA ALA A 53 22.29 3.78 22.55
C ALA A 53 23.25 4.68 21.75
N ASP A 54 24.38 5.11 22.32
CA ASP A 54 25.38 5.97 21.63
C ASP A 54 26.46 5.16 20.89
N LEU A 55 26.48 3.84 21.08
CA LEU A 55 27.43 2.93 20.44
C LEU A 55 26.88 2.30 19.16
N VAL A 56 25.59 2.54 18.87
CA VAL A 56 24.90 1.97 17.72
C VAL A 56 25.25 2.78 16.48
N GLU A 57 25.85 2.12 15.49
CA GLU A 57 26.19 2.76 14.22
C GLU A 57 25.10 2.49 13.16
N THR A 58 24.74 3.54 12.42
CA THR A 58 23.86 3.42 11.26
C THR A 58 24.60 2.69 10.14
N LEU A 59 23.99 1.62 9.62
CA LEU A 59 24.57 0.79 8.58
C LEU A 59 24.08 1.17 7.18
N ASP A 60 22.76 1.39 7.04
CA ASP A 60 22.14 1.70 5.75
C ASP A 60 20.77 2.38 5.91
N LEU A 61 20.30 2.99 4.82
CA LEU A 61 18.97 3.56 4.68
C LEU A 61 18.09 2.67 3.79
N PHE A 62 16.88 2.40 4.23
CA PHE A 62 15.87 1.68 3.47
C PHE A 62 14.74 2.62 3.10
N THR A 63 14.19 2.44 1.90
CA THR A 63 13.02 3.19 1.43
C THR A 63 11.93 2.25 1.02
N HIS A 64 10.70 2.59 1.35
CA HIS A 64 9.52 1.91 0.87
C HIS A 64 8.43 2.91 0.50
N SER A 65 7.53 2.46 -0.36
CA SER A 65 6.35 3.22 -0.73
C SER A 65 5.12 2.31 -0.66
N THR A 66 3.98 2.88 -0.30
CA THR A 66 2.71 2.15 -0.19
C THR A 66 2.28 1.55 -1.53
N SER A 67 2.55 2.24 -2.64
CA SER A 67 2.34 1.72 -3.99
C SER A 67 3.58 1.93 -4.84
N ARG A 68 3.87 0.93 -5.68
CA ARG A 68 4.94 1.00 -6.70
C ARG A 68 4.41 1.28 -8.10
N ASN A 69 3.08 1.37 -8.25
CA ASN A 69 2.42 1.70 -9.51
C ASN A 69 1.55 2.92 -9.25
N LEU A 70 1.75 3.99 -10.01
CA LEU A 70 0.94 5.20 -9.92
C LEU A 70 0.34 5.54 -11.28
N GLU A 71 -0.94 5.86 -11.29
CA GLU A 71 -1.66 6.45 -12.41
C GLU A 71 -1.65 7.98 -12.34
N ASP A 72 -2.06 8.66 -13.42
CA ASP A 72 -2.07 10.12 -13.46
C ASP A 72 -2.99 10.71 -12.39
N GLY A 73 -2.44 11.58 -11.54
CA GLY A 73 -3.14 12.15 -10.37
C GLY A 73 -3.13 11.27 -9.12
N GLU A 74 -2.68 10.01 -9.19
CA GLU A 74 -2.55 9.13 -8.03
C GLU A 74 -1.33 9.53 -7.18
N SER A 75 -1.41 9.25 -5.87
CA SER A 75 -0.36 9.57 -4.91
C SER A 75 0.00 8.39 -4.03
N ALA A 76 1.29 8.20 -3.76
CA ALA A 76 1.79 7.17 -2.85
C ALA A 76 2.63 7.78 -1.71
N ASN A 77 2.45 7.25 -0.50
CA ASN A 77 3.23 7.65 0.66
C ASN A 77 4.66 7.09 0.53
N LEU A 78 5.65 7.91 0.85
CA LEU A 78 7.07 7.56 0.89
C LEU A 78 7.52 7.44 2.34
N GLN A 79 8.19 6.34 2.65
CA GLN A 79 8.69 6.07 3.99
C GLN A 79 10.14 5.61 3.91
N ALA A 80 10.92 5.98 4.91
CA ALA A 80 12.31 5.57 5.01
C ALA A 80 12.65 5.15 6.43
N ALA A 81 13.59 4.23 6.56
CA ALA A 81 14.03 3.71 7.84
C ALA A 81 15.53 3.47 7.83
N LEU A 82 16.20 3.76 8.95
CA LEU A 82 17.60 3.42 9.16
C LEU A 82 17.71 2.02 9.72
N ARG A 83 18.69 1.26 9.24
CA ARG A 83 19.10 0.01 9.85
C ARG A 83 20.39 0.23 10.62
N LEU A 84 20.40 -0.25 11.84
CA LEU A 84 21.51 -0.14 12.76
C LEU A 84 22.32 -1.45 12.80
N ASP A 85 23.55 -1.38 13.29
CA ASP A 85 24.47 -2.52 13.38
C ASP A 85 23.99 -3.63 14.34
N ASP A 86 23.23 -3.27 15.36
CA ASP A 86 22.53 -4.18 16.28
C ASP A 86 21.30 -4.89 15.65
N GLY A 87 20.94 -4.51 14.41
CA GLY A 87 19.78 -5.03 13.69
C GLY A 87 18.47 -4.28 13.94
N THR A 88 18.49 -3.25 14.80
CA THR A 88 17.34 -2.37 15.04
C THR A 88 17.01 -1.57 13.78
N ILE A 89 15.71 -1.34 13.54
CA ILE A 89 15.21 -0.52 12.44
C ILE A 89 14.50 0.70 13.01
N THR A 90 14.98 1.88 12.65
CA THR A 90 14.42 3.17 13.09
C THR A 90 13.65 3.81 11.95
N GLN A 91 12.32 3.87 12.07
CA GLN A 91 11.46 4.55 11.11
C GLN A 91 11.68 6.07 11.18
N LEU A 92 12.00 6.68 10.04
CA LEU A 92 12.20 8.12 9.94
C LEU A 92 10.89 8.81 9.58
N ASN A 93 10.74 10.04 10.08
CA ASN A 93 9.66 10.90 9.68
C ASN A 93 9.86 11.31 8.20
N PRO A 94 8.89 11.05 7.29
CA PRO A 94 9.04 11.36 5.87
C PRO A 94 9.35 12.82 5.55
N ARG A 95 8.99 13.74 6.46
CA ARG A 95 9.25 15.19 6.33
C ARG A 95 10.69 15.60 6.64
N GLU A 96 11.41 14.77 7.39
CA GLU A 96 12.82 15.01 7.75
C GLU A 96 13.77 14.40 6.72
N VAL A 97 13.26 13.46 5.91
CA VAL A 97 14.00 12.81 4.84
C VAL A 97 14.00 13.68 3.59
N LYS A 98 15.16 13.85 2.96
CA LYS A 98 15.29 14.58 1.70
C LYS A 98 14.96 13.67 0.54
N TRP A 99 13.80 13.88 -0.06
CA TRP A 99 13.37 13.14 -1.26
C TRP A 99 13.62 13.96 -2.51
N SER A 100 14.15 13.33 -3.55
CA SER A 100 14.40 13.95 -4.84
C SER A 100 14.09 13.00 -5.99
N THR A 101 13.69 13.55 -7.13
CA THR A 101 13.48 12.81 -8.37
C THR A 101 13.95 13.65 -9.55
N GLU A 102 14.44 12.98 -10.60
CA GLU A 102 14.87 13.62 -11.85
C GLU A 102 13.71 13.76 -12.86
N SER A 103 12.56 13.12 -12.58
CA SER A 103 11.41 13.12 -13.49
C SER A 103 10.52 14.33 -13.25
N SER A 104 10.13 15.00 -14.34
CA SER A 104 9.09 16.04 -14.31
C SER A 104 7.68 15.49 -14.06
N ASN A 105 7.47 14.19 -14.28
CA ASN A 105 6.15 13.54 -14.24
C ASN A 105 5.76 13.06 -12.83
N LEU A 106 6.56 13.43 -11.83
CA LEU A 106 6.37 13.04 -10.44
C LEU A 106 6.70 14.23 -9.54
N LEU A 107 5.72 14.67 -8.77
CA LEU A 107 5.87 15.70 -7.76
C LEU A 107 6.02 15.04 -6.40
N ILE A 108 6.95 15.54 -5.57
CA ILE A 108 7.14 15.06 -4.21
C ILE A 108 6.88 16.22 -3.26
N ALA A 109 5.91 16.06 -2.37
CA ALA A 109 5.56 17.06 -1.35
C ALA A 109 5.13 16.36 -0.05
N ASP A 110 5.61 16.85 1.10
CA ASP A 110 5.22 16.35 2.44
C ASP A 110 5.34 14.84 2.66
N GLY A 111 6.29 14.17 1.99
CA GLY A 111 6.46 12.71 2.05
C GLY A 111 5.50 11.93 1.15
N LEU A 112 4.79 12.61 0.26
CA LEU A 112 3.90 12.02 -0.74
C LEU A 112 4.48 12.20 -2.14
N ALA A 113 4.51 11.13 -2.92
CA ALA A 113 4.83 11.15 -4.34
C ALA A 113 3.53 11.15 -5.16
N THR A 114 3.25 12.23 -5.87
CA THR A 114 2.07 12.42 -6.72
C THR A 114 2.47 12.40 -8.18
N ALA A 115 1.83 11.53 -8.95
CA ALA A 115 2.10 11.43 -10.38
C ALA A 115 1.33 12.52 -11.15
N LYS A 116 1.99 13.14 -12.13
CA LYS A 116 1.40 14.26 -12.89
C LYS A 116 1.86 14.24 -14.34
N ASP A 117 0.94 14.53 -15.26
CA ASP A 117 1.19 14.71 -16.69
C ASP A 117 1.81 13.45 -17.32
N ILE A 118 1.30 12.26 -16.97
CA ILE A 118 1.84 11.00 -17.48
C ILE A 118 1.29 10.70 -18.88
N GLY A 119 2.07 11.01 -19.92
CA GLY A 119 1.71 10.69 -21.31
C GLY A 119 2.00 9.25 -21.75
N GLN A 120 2.98 8.57 -21.15
CA GLN A 120 3.37 7.19 -21.47
C GLN A 120 3.88 6.44 -20.23
N ARG A 121 3.93 5.11 -20.30
CA ARG A 121 4.45 4.28 -19.21
C ARG A 121 5.91 4.61 -18.95
N ALA A 122 6.25 4.93 -17.71
CA ALA A 122 7.61 5.29 -17.32
C ALA A 122 8.00 4.60 -16.01
N ARG A 123 9.30 4.46 -15.77
CA ARG A 123 9.83 4.02 -14.48
C ARG A 123 10.68 5.15 -13.94
N VAL A 124 10.27 5.72 -12.82
CA VAL A 124 10.90 6.89 -12.21
C VAL A 124 11.65 6.46 -10.96
N ALA A 125 12.87 6.95 -10.82
CA ALA A 125 13.66 6.80 -9.60
C ALA A 125 13.36 7.95 -8.64
N ILE A 126 13.22 7.61 -7.37
CA ILE A 126 13.15 8.55 -6.26
C ILE A 126 14.32 8.22 -5.33
N VAL A 127 15.12 9.22 -5.02
CA VAL A 127 16.26 9.11 -4.11
C VAL A 127 15.88 9.76 -2.79
N ALA A 128 15.98 8.98 -1.72
CA ALA A 128 15.88 9.44 -0.34
C ALA A 128 17.28 9.62 0.23
N SER A 129 17.53 10.71 0.95
CA SER A 129 18.78 10.93 1.66
C SER A 129 18.54 11.34 3.11
N ALA A 130 19.19 10.65 4.03
CA ALA A 130 19.16 10.89 5.47
C ALA A 130 20.46 10.38 6.13
N ASP A 131 20.98 11.09 7.13
CA ASP A 131 22.20 10.73 7.88
C ASP A 131 23.42 10.32 7.04
N GLY A 132 23.59 10.96 5.87
CA GLY A 132 24.70 10.66 4.95
C GLY A 132 24.50 9.41 4.09
N PHE A 133 23.40 8.68 4.29
CA PHE A 133 22.99 7.54 3.47
C PHE A 133 21.98 7.97 2.41
N SER A 134 21.97 7.22 1.31
CA SER A 134 21.01 7.40 0.23
C SER A 134 20.44 6.08 -0.23
N ALA A 135 19.13 6.05 -0.47
CA ALA A 135 18.42 4.88 -0.96
C ALA A 135 17.52 5.26 -2.12
N THR A 136 17.43 4.38 -3.11
CA THR A 136 16.66 4.61 -4.33
C THR A 136 15.49 3.66 -4.41
N ILE A 137 14.29 4.20 -4.60
CA ILE A 137 13.09 3.42 -4.94
C ILE A 137 12.65 3.74 -6.36
N PHE A 138 12.11 2.73 -7.04
CA PHE A 138 11.56 2.88 -8.38
C PHE A 138 10.04 2.77 -8.34
N ILE A 139 9.37 3.77 -8.90
CA ILE A 139 7.92 3.78 -9.11
C ILE A 139 7.62 3.66 -10.60
N ARG A 140 6.65 2.81 -10.95
CA ARG A 140 6.13 2.69 -12.31
C ARG A 140 4.97 3.66 -12.48
N LEU A 141 5.14 4.61 -13.40
CA LEU A 141 4.10 5.52 -13.83
C LEU A 141 3.36 4.89 -15.00
N LYS A 142 2.03 4.86 -14.92
CA LYS A 142 1.17 4.48 -16.03
C LYS A 142 0.44 5.73 -16.49
N PRO A 143 0.35 5.98 -17.81
CA PRO A 143 -0.48 7.08 -18.29
C PRO A 143 -1.87 6.85 -17.71
N GLY A 144 -2.44 7.90 -17.11
CA GLY A 144 -3.85 7.90 -16.82
C GLY A 144 -4.53 7.55 -18.12
N GLN A 145 -5.37 6.53 -18.11
CA GLN A 145 -6.19 6.25 -19.27
C GLN A 145 -6.93 7.57 -19.54
N ALA A 146 -6.62 8.24 -20.66
CA ALA A 146 -7.58 9.19 -21.20
C ALA A 146 -8.93 8.45 -21.20
N PRO A 147 -10.08 9.11 -21.01
CA PRO A 147 -11.37 8.44 -21.13
C PRO A 147 -11.65 7.96 -22.58
N ALA A 148 -10.63 7.54 -23.34
CA ALA A 148 -10.71 6.35 -24.14
C ALA A 148 -10.95 5.15 -23.21
N GLU A 149 -12.20 5.02 -22.80
CA GLU A 149 -12.78 3.73 -22.53
C GLU A 149 -12.00 2.91 -21.46
N THR A 150 -12.25 3.21 -20.19
CA THR A 150 -12.89 2.14 -19.42
C THR A 150 -14.28 1.94 -20.01
N VAL A 151 -14.35 1.40 -21.24
CA VAL A 151 -15.15 0.22 -21.38
C VAL A 151 -14.39 -0.69 -20.43
N GLU A 152 -14.86 -0.74 -19.16
CA GLU A 152 -14.84 -2.01 -18.46
C GLU A 152 -15.15 -2.98 -19.58
N GLU A 153 -14.15 -3.75 -20.03
CA GLU A 153 -14.41 -4.85 -20.92
C GLU A 153 -15.66 -5.46 -20.32
N ILE A 154 -16.76 -5.47 -21.10
CA ILE A 154 -18.10 -5.72 -20.57
C ILE A 154 -18.11 -7.20 -20.24
N GLU A 155 -17.38 -7.54 -19.19
CA GLU A 155 -17.04 -8.84 -18.72
C GLU A 155 -18.13 -9.08 -17.72
N LEU A 156 -19.06 -9.90 -18.17
CA LEU A 156 -19.93 -10.61 -17.26
C LEU A 156 -19.08 -11.10 -16.08
N PRO A 157 -19.55 -10.97 -14.83
CA PRO A 157 -18.84 -11.52 -13.69
C PRO A 157 -18.37 -12.95 -13.99
N GLY A 158 -17.21 -13.36 -13.47
CA GLY A 158 -16.65 -14.69 -13.77
C GLY A 158 -17.66 -15.84 -13.60
N ALA A 159 -18.60 -15.72 -12.66
CA ALA A 159 -19.70 -16.66 -12.45
C ALA A 159 -20.70 -16.81 -13.61
N LEU A 160 -20.77 -15.83 -14.51
CA LEU A 160 -21.62 -15.77 -15.70
C LEU A 160 -20.82 -15.89 -17.00
N ALA A 161 -19.50 -16.11 -16.92
CA ALA A 161 -18.64 -16.28 -18.09
C ALA A 161 -18.97 -17.57 -18.88
N ASP A 162 -19.64 -18.54 -18.25
CA ASP A 162 -20.11 -19.78 -18.89
C ASP A 162 -21.38 -19.59 -19.74
N ALA A 163 -21.96 -18.38 -19.77
CA ALA A 163 -23.21 -18.11 -20.47
C ALA A 163 -23.02 -18.18 -22.00
N VAL A 164 -23.90 -18.94 -22.66
CA VAL A 164 -23.88 -19.14 -24.11
C VAL A 164 -24.75 -18.10 -24.79
N ASP A 165 -24.29 -17.55 -25.91
CA ASP A 165 -25.07 -16.65 -26.76
C ASP A 165 -26.28 -17.36 -27.37
N LEU A 166 -27.43 -16.67 -27.40
CA LEU A 166 -28.65 -17.11 -28.06
C LEU A 166 -28.76 -16.52 -29.47
N ASP A 167 -29.74 -16.99 -30.25
CA ASP A 167 -29.97 -16.53 -31.63
C ASP A 167 -30.27 -15.03 -31.74
N LEU A 168 -30.76 -14.42 -30.65
CA LEU A 168 -31.00 -12.98 -30.57
C LEU A 168 -29.75 -12.25 -30.07
N PRO A 169 -29.25 -11.23 -30.80
CA PRO A 169 -28.07 -10.47 -30.37
C PRO A 169 -28.20 -9.90 -28.96
N GLY A 170 -27.14 -10.06 -28.15
CA GLY A 170 -27.07 -9.58 -26.77
C GLY A 170 -27.80 -10.45 -25.74
N TRP A 171 -28.60 -11.43 -26.17
CA TRP A 171 -29.21 -12.40 -25.27
C TRP A 171 -28.28 -13.58 -25.03
N LYS A 172 -28.09 -13.91 -23.74
CA LYS A 172 -27.26 -15.02 -23.28
C LYS A 172 -28.07 -15.91 -22.34
N LYS A 173 -27.65 -17.17 -22.24
CA LYS A 173 -28.22 -18.16 -21.34
C LYS A 173 -27.12 -18.76 -20.47
N SER A 174 -27.22 -18.53 -19.16
CA SER A 174 -26.40 -19.22 -18.16
C SER A 174 -27.08 -20.49 -17.69
N ASN A 175 -26.29 -21.51 -17.36
CA ASN A 175 -26.77 -22.81 -16.88
C ASN A 175 -27.52 -22.71 -15.55
N TRP A 176 -27.12 -21.78 -14.69
CA TRP A 176 -27.65 -21.65 -13.33
C TRP A 176 -28.51 -20.39 -13.17
N PHE A 177 -28.07 -19.27 -13.77
CA PHE A 177 -28.74 -17.98 -13.60
C PHE A 177 -29.98 -17.86 -14.49
N GLY A 178 -29.97 -18.51 -15.66
CA GLY A 178 -31.05 -18.44 -16.64
C GLY A 178 -30.74 -17.49 -17.80
N THR A 179 -31.81 -16.99 -18.44
CA THR A 179 -31.70 -16.14 -19.64
C THR A 179 -31.67 -14.67 -19.25
N PHE A 180 -30.71 -13.93 -19.80
CA PHE A 180 -30.58 -12.49 -19.61
C PHE A 180 -30.07 -11.81 -20.89
N TYR A 181 -30.36 -10.51 -20.99
CA TYR A 181 -29.83 -9.64 -22.02
C TYR A 181 -28.69 -8.81 -21.44
N GLN A 182 -27.56 -8.75 -22.14
CA GLN A 182 -26.40 -7.93 -21.76
C GLN A 182 -26.54 -6.54 -22.40
N GLY A 183 -26.94 -5.55 -21.58
CA GLY A 183 -27.20 -4.19 -22.03
C GLY A 183 -25.97 -3.29 -22.15
N GLY A 184 -24.83 -3.72 -21.61
CA GLY A 184 -23.58 -2.95 -21.54
C GLY A 184 -23.42 -2.19 -20.22
N ASN A 185 -22.21 -1.70 -19.95
CA ASN A 185 -21.85 -1.02 -18.68
C ASN A 185 -22.27 -1.84 -17.44
N ASN A 186 -22.03 -3.15 -17.46
CA ASN A 186 -22.42 -4.11 -16.43
C ASN A 186 -23.94 -4.23 -16.15
N TRP A 187 -24.80 -3.57 -16.93
CA TRP A 187 -26.23 -3.77 -16.83
C TRP A 187 -26.66 -5.03 -17.58
N ILE A 188 -27.39 -5.88 -16.88
CA ILE A 188 -28.05 -7.04 -17.45
C ILE A 188 -29.55 -6.96 -17.18
N HIS A 189 -30.35 -7.35 -18.17
CA HIS A 189 -31.79 -7.53 -18.00
C HIS A 189 -32.09 -9.02 -17.92
N HIS A 190 -32.30 -9.50 -16.69
CA HIS A 190 -32.63 -10.89 -16.44
C HIS A 190 -34.13 -11.13 -16.61
N THR A 191 -34.51 -12.17 -17.35
CA THR A 191 -35.93 -12.50 -17.67
C THR A 191 -36.85 -12.59 -16.46
N ARG A 192 -36.32 -12.92 -15.28
CA ARG A 192 -37.11 -13.10 -14.03
C ARG A 192 -36.86 -12.01 -12.98
N HIS A 193 -35.69 -11.38 -13.00
CA HIS A 193 -35.29 -10.42 -11.97
C HIS A 193 -35.41 -8.96 -12.45
N GLY A 194 -35.56 -8.74 -13.76
CA GLY A 194 -35.55 -7.42 -14.37
C GLY A 194 -34.13 -6.89 -14.54
N TRP A 195 -33.99 -5.56 -14.51
CA TRP A 195 -32.70 -4.89 -14.61
C TRP A 195 -31.87 -5.07 -13.35
N LEU A 196 -30.64 -5.55 -13.54
CA LEU A 196 -29.63 -5.74 -12.51
C LEU A 196 -28.32 -5.15 -12.99
N PHE A 197 -27.60 -4.50 -12.08
CA PHE A 197 -26.21 -4.12 -12.30
C PHE A 197 -25.31 -5.24 -11.76
N ALA A 198 -24.54 -5.88 -12.62
CA ALA A 198 -23.71 -7.03 -12.28
C ALA A 198 -22.29 -6.55 -11.96
N ALA A 199 -21.98 -6.38 -10.68
CA ALA A 199 -20.62 -6.12 -10.25
C ALA A 199 -19.82 -7.43 -10.22
N GLY A 200 -18.53 -7.34 -10.60
CA GLY A 200 -17.60 -8.45 -10.49
C GLY A 200 -17.59 -9.06 -9.07
N GLY A 201 -17.40 -10.38 -9.03
CA GLY A 201 -17.18 -11.15 -7.80
C GLY A 201 -16.05 -12.15 -8.01
N ASP A 202 -15.90 -13.11 -7.11
CA ASP A 202 -14.99 -14.24 -7.32
C ASP A 202 -15.41 -15.07 -8.56
N ALA A 203 -14.52 -15.90 -9.09
CA ALA A 203 -14.81 -16.72 -10.28
C ALA A 203 -16.09 -17.59 -10.19
N SER A 204 -16.58 -17.87 -8.98
CA SER A 204 -17.78 -18.67 -8.72
C SER A 204 -18.94 -17.91 -8.09
N SER A 205 -18.90 -16.58 -8.01
CA SER A 205 -19.99 -15.77 -7.47
C SER A 205 -20.13 -14.40 -8.14
N ALA A 206 -21.29 -13.78 -7.99
CA ALA A 206 -21.55 -12.46 -8.54
C ALA A 206 -22.28 -11.58 -7.53
N TRP A 207 -21.93 -10.30 -7.52
CA TRP A 207 -22.71 -9.25 -6.87
C TRP A 207 -23.66 -8.62 -7.88
N LEU A 208 -24.93 -8.57 -7.55
CA LEU A 208 -26.01 -8.05 -8.37
C LEU A 208 -26.67 -6.91 -7.60
N TRP A 209 -26.82 -5.76 -8.21
CA TRP A 209 -27.54 -4.64 -7.61
C TRP A 209 -28.88 -4.43 -8.30
N SER A 210 -29.93 -4.19 -7.52
CA SER A 210 -31.21 -3.70 -8.03
C SER A 210 -31.74 -2.55 -7.18
N PRO A 211 -32.57 -1.65 -7.72
CA PRO A 211 -33.15 -0.55 -6.94
C PRO A 211 -33.97 -1.02 -5.73
N GLN A 212 -34.63 -2.17 -5.82
CA GLN A 212 -35.50 -2.69 -4.76
C GLN A 212 -34.72 -3.44 -3.67
N GLN A 213 -33.72 -4.22 -4.08
CA GLN A 213 -32.99 -5.12 -3.18
C GLN A 213 -31.59 -4.63 -2.80
N GLU A 214 -31.10 -3.58 -3.46
CA GLU A 214 -29.71 -3.13 -3.40
C GLU A 214 -28.76 -4.28 -3.76
N TRP A 215 -27.65 -4.44 -3.04
CA TRP A 215 -26.64 -5.45 -3.31
C TRP A 215 -27.08 -6.84 -2.86
N LEU A 216 -27.09 -7.76 -3.82
CA LEU A 216 -27.38 -9.18 -3.68
C LEU A 216 -26.15 -9.99 -4.11
N TRP A 217 -25.79 -11.01 -3.34
CA TRP A 217 -24.73 -11.94 -3.68
C TRP A 217 -25.31 -13.32 -3.95
N THR A 218 -24.89 -13.95 -5.05
CA THR A 218 -25.33 -15.30 -5.42
C THR A 218 -24.28 -15.99 -6.32
N GLY A 219 -24.51 -17.25 -6.65
CA GLY A 219 -23.63 -18.02 -7.52
C GLY A 219 -24.24 -19.37 -7.92
N PRO A 220 -23.56 -20.14 -8.79
CA PRO A 220 -24.09 -21.37 -9.38
C PRO A 220 -24.54 -22.42 -8.36
N GLY A 221 -23.85 -22.52 -7.22
CA GLY A 221 -24.17 -23.48 -6.15
C GLY A 221 -25.17 -22.99 -5.11
N ILE A 222 -25.64 -21.74 -5.23
CA ILE A 222 -26.43 -21.05 -4.19
C ILE A 222 -27.78 -20.60 -4.73
N TYR A 223 -27.82 -20.13 -5.97
CA TYR A 223 -29.05 -19.74 -6.65
C TYR A 223 -30.07 -20.88 -6.63
N PRO A 224 -31.36 -20.64 -6.31
CA PRO A 224 -32.06 -19.34 -6.23
C PRO A 224 -32.02 -18.65 -4.85
N HIS A 225 -31.10 -19.02 -3.96
CA HIS A 225 -30.83 -18.23 -2.75
C HIS A 225 -29.91 -17.04 -3.09
N LEU A 226 -30.18 -15.90 -2.47
CA LEU A 226 -29.43 -14.67 -2.62
C LEU A 226 -29.17 -14.06 -1.24
N TYR A 227 -27.95 -13.63 -0.99
CA TYR A 227 -27.61 -12.90 0.22
C TYR A 227 -27.78 -11.39 -0.03
N ARG A 228 -28.61 -10.72 0.76
CA ARG A 228 -28.85 -9.28 0.67
C ARG A 228 -27.96 -8.53 1.66
N ASN A 229 -27.13 -7.61 1.14
CA ASN A 229 -26.11 -6.94 1.93
C ASN A 229 -26.68 -5.93 2.94
N LYS A 230 -27.75 -5.20 2.57
CA LYS A 230 -28.26 -4.05 3.36
C LYS A 230 -28.67 -4.43 4.79
N ASP A 231 -29.19 -5.65 4.97
CA ASP A 231 -29.70 -6.18 6.23
C ASP A 231 -29.14 -7.56 6.55
N SER A 232 -28.10 -8.01 5.83
CA SER A 232 -27.48 -9.33 5.99
C SER A 232 -28.48 -10.50 5.92
N ALA A 233 -29.55 -10.36 5.13
CA ALA A 233 -30.60 -11.35 5.05
C ALA A 233 -30.37 -12.35 3.90
N TRP A 234 -30.71 -13.61 4.14
CA TRP A 234 -30.83 -14.58 3.06
C TRP A 234 -32.23 -14.52 2.47
N LEU A 235 -32.31 -14.37 1.16
CA LEU A 235 -33.54 -14.39 0.38
C LEU A 235 -33.58 -15.67 -0.46
N TYR A 236 -34.75 -16.29 -0.55
CA TYR A 236 -35.02 -17.36 -1.51
C TYR A 236 -35.97 -16.85 -2.59
N PHE A 237 -35.53 -16.84 -3.85
CA PHE A 237 -36.36 -16.40 -4.96
C PHE A 237 -37.34 -17.50 -5.41
N ILE A 238 -38.64 -17.19 -5.37
CA ILE A 238 -39.71 -18.16 -5.66
C ILE A 238 -40.00 -18.15 -7.16
N ILE A 239 -39.22 -18.94 -7.92
CA ILE A 239 -39.37 -19.08 -9.38
C ILE A 239 -40.81 -19.40 -9.81
N PRO A 240 -41.58 -20.29 -9.13
CA PRO A 240 -42.96 -20.60 -9.53
C PRO A 240 -43.96 -19.44 -9.40
N ALA A 241 -43.63 -18.35 -8.70
CA ALA A 241 -44.54 -17.23 -8.47
C ALA A 241 -44.61 -16.23 -9.64
N LEU A 242 -43.81 -16.45 -10.70
CA LEU A 242 -43.80 -15.59 -11.88
C LEU A 242 -45.21 -15.45 -12.49
N PRO A 243 -45.60 -14.23 -12.94
CA PRO A 243 -44.75 -13.06 -13.15
C PRO A 243 -44.45 -12.24 -11.88
N ARG A 244 -45.03 -12.58 -10.72
CA ARG A 244 -44.77 -11.86 -9.47
C ARG A 244 -43.39 -12.20 -8.93
N ARG A 245 -42.59 -11.18 -8.62
CA ARG A 245 -41.28 -11.35 -7.98
C ARG A 245 -41.44 -11.46 -6.48
N VAL A 246 -41.52 -12.71 -6.01
CA VAL A 246 -41.67 -13.04 -4.59
C VAL A 246 -40.36 -13.61 -4.06
N TYR A 247 -39.91 -13.07 -2.94
CA TYR A 247 -38.74 -13.54 -2.19
C TYR A 247 -39.19 -13.98 -0.80
N TYR A 248 -38.70 -15.13 -0.34
CA TYR A 248 -38.85 -15.50 1.07
C TYR A 248 -37.62 -15.04 1.84
N ASN A 249 -37.81 -14.17 2.83
CA ASN A 249 -36.72 -13.67 3.66
C ASN A 249 -36.53 -14.58 4.89
N HIS A 250 -35.37 -15.24 4.98
CA HIS A 250 -35.06 -16.17 6.06
C HIS A 250 -34.85 -15.49 7.42
N SER A 251 -34.45 -14.22 7.46
CA SER A 251 -34.20 -13.50 8.71
C SER A 251 -35.50 -13.15 9.44
N VAL A 252 -36.52 -12.74 8.70
CA VAL A 252 -37.84 -12.37 9.25
C VAL A 252 -38.91 -13.45 9.05
N GLN A 253 -38.60 -14.50 8.30
CA GLN A 253 -39.49 -15.63 7.98
C GLN A 253 -40.79 -15.22 7.25
N THR A 254 -40.74 -14.15 6.45
CA THR A 254 -41.90 -13.61 5.71
C THR A 254 -41.63 -13.54 4.21
N PHE A 255 -42.71 -13.41 3.42
CA PHE A 255 -42.64 -13.15 1.98
C PHE A 255 -42.54 -11.66 1.71
N GLU A 256 -41.62 -11.30 0.83
CA GLU A 256 -41.44 -9.95 0.29
C GLU A 256 -41.84 -9.95 -1.19
N GLU A 257 -42.69 -9.01 -1.57
CA GLU A 257 -43.13 -8.82 -2.94
C GLU A 257 -42.81 -7.40 -3.41
N PHE A 258 -42.42 -7.27 -4.66
CA PHE A 258 -42.12 -5.97 -5.27
C PHE A 258 -42.92 -5.82 -6.55
N ASN A 259 -43.76 -4.79 -6.58
CA ASN A 259 -44.43 -4.36 -7.79
C ASN A 259 -43.45 -3.49 -8.61
N GLU A 260 -43.49 -3.64 -9.93
CA GLU A 260 -42.83 -2.71 -10.87
C GLU A 260 -43.57 -1.38 -10.94
#